data_AF-A0A2T1DNR3-F1
#
_entry.id   AF-A0A2T1DNR3-F1
#
_cell.length_a   1.000
_cell.length_b   1.000
_cell.length_c   1.000
_cell.angle_alpha   90.00
_cell.angle_beta   90.00
_cell.angle_gamma   90.00
#
_symmetry.space_group_name_H-M   'P 1'
#
loop_
_entity.id
_entity.type
_entity.pdbx_description
1 polymer ?
#
loop_
_entity_poly.entity_id
_entity_poly.type
_entity_poly.pdbx_seq_one_letter_code
_entity_poly.pdbx_strand_id
1 'polypeptide(L)'
;MALSEIPCLSLAIERLRATEASHFAIHVIEAPYKGGYVLRDCIWSESLMQTWHAWRELFSARSLPPVPHVSEVKVPSLPAAEAIAPLGQPVSRGVRLMQTLGIDLWAWLLGGSIQSSFDQSQGIALGQTKSLRLRLDIRDPDLIAIPWEIMQSQAGRQAISLSQQVLFSRTTSDVDALPHLRTDQSLNILLVLGQDAAPAIPSISGGLEDAPSGALRDRQALLKKLKLEQEASALSQILQNPGKLGDPSDRNAYQYAASCQVDVLLQPTPADLIEKLETDRYNVLFYAGHGEPAPDGGLLFLRPDMAINGTELAQVLTRCRVKLAVFNSCWGAQPDEQNYQAIPRSSLAEVLLHHGVPAVLAMREPITDQEALSFIQAFAQALADRMPIDQAVAVARQHLLTLFKFNQQAWTLPVLYMHPEFDGELLKPLDEGATQFPPNPSQFGQRSAIASLRSLVTTKVWTVRGGLMRVGMSEDNDLVLPGEPGISRKHAEIFYRNASQDTGQPTYFLRDFSRYGTWVFTGGGWQKVHHQEVLLQSGVQLKFGGSQNSTLEFLITAPVMPDSA
;
A
#
# COMPACT_ATOMS: atom_id res chain seq x y z
N MET A 1 3.97 -12.49 18.50
CA MET A 1 3.02 -11.60 17.80
C MET A 1 3.59 -10.20 17.85
N ALA A 2 4.14 -9.71 16.74
CA ALA A 2 4.39 -8.28 16.62
C ALA A 2 3.01 -7.59 16.70
N LEU A 3 2.86 -6.62 17.60
CA LEU A 3 1.65 -5.82 17.67
C LEU A 3 1.51 -5.08 16.33
N SER A 4 0.45 -5.38 15.57
CA SER A 4 0.04 -4.50 14.46
C SER A 4 -0.02 -3.08 15.01
N GLU A 5 0.79 -2.17 14.47
CA GLU A 5 0.81 -0.79 14.95
C GLU A 5 -0.53 -0.10 14.69
N ILE A 6 -1.31 -0.56 13.72
CA ILE A 6 -2.62 -0.01 13.35
C ILE A 6 -3.74 -0.86 13.97
N PRO A 7 -4.67 -0.27 14.74
CA PRO A 7 -5.87 -0.96 15.22
C PRO A 7 -6.66 -1.59 14.06
N CYS A 8 -7.02 -2.87 14.18
CA CYS A 8 -7.73 -3.60 13.15
C CYS A 8 -9.06 -4.17 13.65
N LEU A 9 -10.11 -4.02 12.82
CA LEU A 9 -11.39 -4.68 12.93
C LEU A 9 -11.59 -5.54 11.69
N SER A 10 -11.78 -6.84 11.87
CA SER A 10 -12.03 -7.78 10.77
C SER A 10 -13.41 -8.41 10.95
N LEU A 11 -14.23 -8.38 9.90
CA LEU A 11 -15.60 -8.89 9.87
C LEU A 11 -15.70 -10.03 8.88
N ALA A 12 -16.31 -11.14 9.27
CA ALA A 12 -16.65 -12.24 8.37
C ALA A 12 -18.14 -12.25 8.04
N ILE A 13 -18.46 -12.51 6.77
CA ILE A 13 -19.81 -12.67 6.24
C ILE A 13 -19.97 -14.10 5.77
N GLU A 14 -20.92 -14.83 6.37
CA GLU A 14 -21.16 -16.25 6.08
C GLU A 14 -22.63 -16.53 5.85
N ARG A 15 -22.96 -17.39 4.87
CA ARG A 15 -24.34 -17.83 4.64
C ARG A 15 -24.73 -18.97 5.58
N LEU A 16 -25.87 -18.83 6.24
CA LEU A 16 -26.42 -19.82 7.15
C LEU A 16 -27.18 -20.90 6.34
N ARG A 17 -26.47 -21.96 5.95
CA ARG A 17 -27.02 -23.04 5.08
C ARG A 17 -28.11 -23.89 5.72
N ALA A 18 -28.27 -23.83 7.04
CA ALA A 18 -29.34 -24.55 7.76
C ALA A 18 -30.71 -23.82 7.72
N THR A 19 -30.74 -22.59 7.20
CA THR A 19 -31.92 -21.71 7.12
C THR A 19 -32.22 -21.34 5.67
N GLU A 20 -33.31 -20.61 5.41
CA GLU A 20 -33.72 -20.15 4.07
C GLU A 20 -32.56 -19.47 3.29
N ALA A 21 -32.64 -19.44 1.96
CA ALA A 21 -31.56 -19.04 1.05
C ALA A 21 -30.99 -17.62 1.27
N SER A 22 -31.66 -16.76 2.04
CA SER A 22 -31.29 -15.35 2.26
C SER A 22 -30.77 -15.05 3.66
N HIS A 23 -30.44 -16.06 4.47
CA HIS A 23 -29.93 -15.87 5.84
C HIS A 23 -28.40 -15.86 5.92
N PHE A 24 -27.87 -14.85 6.61
CA PHE A 24 -26.44 -14.64 6.79
C PHE A 24 -26.10 -14.38 8.25
N ALA A 25 -24.87 -14.70 8.62
CA ALA A 25 -24.24 -14.34 9.87
C ALA A 25 -23.08 -13.39 9.59
N ILE A 26 -23.06 -12.28 10.30
CA ILE A 26 -21.93 -11.34 10.33
C ILE A 26 -21.28 -11.47 11.69
N HIS A 27 -20.00 -11.77 11.74
CA HIS A 27 -19.28 -11.82 13.01
C HIS A 27 -17.93 -11.12 12.98
N VAL A 28 -17.56 -10.55 14.12
CA VAL A 28 -16.26 -9.93 14.35
C VAL A 28 -15.25 -11.04 14.63
N ILE A 29 -14.26 -11.20 13.73
CA ILE A 29 -13.18 -12.19 13.88
C ILE A 29 -11.93 -11.58 14.53
N GLU A 30 -11.75 -10.27 14.41
CA GLU A 30 -10.64 -9.52 15.02
C GLU A 30 -11.13 -8.14 15.44
N ALA A 31 -10.73 -7.68 16.62
CA ALA A 31 -11.02 -6.34 17.12
C ALA A 31 -9.82 -5.79 17.90
N PRO A 32 -9.64 -4.46 17.99
CA PRO A 32 -8.50 -3.87 18.69
C PRO A 32 -8.65 -3.86 20.22
N TYR A 33 -9.61 -4.59 20.76
CA TYR A 33 -9.91 -4.71 22.19
C TYR A 33 -10.34 -6.13 22.56
N LYS A 34 -10.17 -6.48 23.84
CA LYS A 34 -10.55 -7.80 24.35
C LYS A 34 -12.07 -7.97 24.38
N GLY A 35 -12.56 -9.15 24.00
CA GLY A 35 -13.98 -9.48 24.07
C GLY A 35 -14.84 -8.87 22.96
N GLY A 36 -14.24 -8.38 21.86
CA GLY A 36 -14.96 -7.85 20.70
C GLY A 36 -15.62 -8.88 19.79
N TYR A 37 -15.64 -10.17 20.17
CA TYR A 37 -16.33 -11.20 19.41
C TYR A 37 -17.83 -11.00 19.50
N VAL A 38 -18.42 -10.59 18.40
CA VAL A 38 -19.85 -10.34 18.25
C VAL A 38 -20.34 -11.10 17.04
N LEU A 39 -21.50 -11.73 17.17
CA LEU A 39 -22.23 -12.37 16.08
C LEU A 39 -23.58 -11.66 15.92
N ARG A 40 -23.98 -11.43 14.66
CA ARG A 40 -25.30 -10.94 14.31
C ARG A 40 -25.84 -11.71 13.12
N ASP A 41 -27.06 -12.22 13.28
CA ASP A 41 -27.82 -12.79 12.19
C ASP A 41 -28.55 -11.67 11.43
N CYS A 42 -28.56 -11.77 10.10
CA CYS A 42 -29.23 -10.83 9.22
C CYS A 42 -29.80 -11.53 7.98
N ILE A 43 -30.79 -10.88 7.38
CA ILE A 43 -31.46 -11.36 6.17
C ILE A 43 -31.06 -10.44 5.01
N TRP A 44 -30.72 -11.03 3.88
CA TRP A 44 -30.59 -10.30 2.61
C TRP A 44 -31.99 -9.95 2.10
N SER A 45 -32.43 -8.72 2.39
CA SER A 45 -33.80 -8.28 2.10
C SER A 45 -34.10 -8.22 0.59
N GLU A 46 -35.37 -8.36 0.22
CA GLU A 46 -35.82 -8.21 -1.17
C GLU A 46 -35.48 -6.82 -1.73
N SER A 47 -35.64 -5.76 -0.92
CA SER A 47 -35.28 -4.39 -1.33
C SER A 47 -33.80 -4.28 -1.69
N LEU A 48 -32.90 -4.82 -0.85
CA LEU A 48 -31.45 -4.80 -1.11
C LEU A 48 -31.10 -5.64 -2.36
N MET A 49 -31.76 -6.78 -2.54
CA MET A 49 -31.63 -7.60 -3.76
C MET A 49 -32.04 -6.81 -5.01
N GLN A 50 -33.18 -6.09 -4.98
CA GLN A 50 -33.64 -5.26 -6.09
C GLN A 50 -32.66 -4.11 -6.40
N THR A 51 -32.16 -3.42 -5.38
CA THR A 51 -31.15 -2.35 -5.54
C THR A 51 -29.86 -2.91 -6.17
N TRP A 52 -29.42 -4.10 -5.74
CA TRP A 52 -28.28 -4.79 -6.32
C TRP A 52 -28.50 -5.20 -7.79
N HIS A 53 -29.66 -5.74 -8.14
CA HIS A 53 -29.99 -6.05 -9.53
C HIS A 53 -29.98 -4.80 -10.42
N ALA A 54 -30.60 -3.72 -9.96
CA ALA A 54 -30.59 -2.44 -10.69
C ALA A 54 -29.16 -1.90 -10.87
N TRP A 55 -28.27 -2.12 -9.88
CA TRP A 55 -26.85 -1.77 -10.00
C TRP A 55 -26.18 -2.57 -11.11
N ARG A 56 -26.34 -3.90 -11.11
CA ARG A 56 -25.77 -4.76 -12.16
C ARG A 56 -26.25 -4.36 -13.55
N GLU A 57 -27.54 -4.08 -13.71
CA GLU A 57 -28.11 -3.64 -14.98
C GLU A 57 -27.50 -2.32 -15.50
N LEU A 58 -27.16 -1.41 -14.60
CA LEU A 58 -26.65 -0.10 -14.98
C LEU A 58 -25.13 -0.08 -15.20
N PHE A 59 -24.40 -0.95 -14.50
CA PHE A 59 -22.95 -0.82 -14.31
C PHE A 59 -22.14 -2.08 -14.67
N SER A 60 -22.73 -3.27 -14.72
CA SER A 60 -21.98 -4.49 -15.08
C SER A 60 -21.97 -4.72 -16.58
N ALA A 61 -20.79 -4.98 -17.14
CA ALA A 61 -20.64 -5.27 -18.57
C ALA A 61 -21.01 -6.73 -18.93
N ARG A 62 -21.12 -7.63 -17.95
CA ARG A 62 -21.74 -8.96 -18.10
C ARG A 62 -23.26 -8.78 -18.21
N SER A 63 -23.77 -8.69 -19.44
CA SER A 63 -25.20 -8.64 -19.71
C SER A 63 -25.91 -9.87 -19.13
N LEU A 64 -27.05 -9.65 -18.48
CA LEU A 64 -28.04 -10.68 -18.16
C LEU A 64 -28.48 -11.41 -19.46
N PRO A 65 -28.84 -12.71 -19.41
CA PRO A 65 -29.41 -13.38 -20.58
C PRO A 65 -30.70 -12.69 -21.04
N PRO A 66 -31.05 -12.76 -22.35
CA PRO A 66 -32.31 -12.22 -22.84
C PRO A 66 -33.45 -13.02 -22.22
N VAL A 67 -34.21 -12.39 -21.33
CA VAL A 67 -35.47 -12.94 -20.84
C VAL A 67 -36.42 -13.05 -22.05
N PRO A 68 -37.11 -14.19 -22.28
CA PRO A 68 -38.11 -14.28 -23.35
C PRO A 68 -39.15 -13.19 -23.10
N HIS A 69 -39.42 -12.37 -24.12
CA HIS A 69 -40.47 -11.35 -24.06
C HIS A 69 -41.81 -12.00 -23.67
N VAL A 70 -42.22 -11.83 -22.42
CA VAL A 70 -43.62 -11.94 -22.02
C VAL A 70 -44.19 -10.53 -22.13
N SER A 71 -45.15 -10.37 -23.04
CA SER A 71 -45.86 -9.14 -23.29
C SER A 71 -46.42 -8.52 -22.01
N GLU A 72 -46.18 -7.22 -21.86
CA GLU A 72 -46.88 -6.27 -21.00
C GLU A 72 -47.34 -6.78 -19.62
N VAL A 73 -46.44 -6.76 -18.65
CA VAL A 73 -46.83 -6.66 -17.24
C VAL A 73 -46.39 -5.30 -16.70
N LYS A 74 -47.39 -4.54 -16.29
CA LYS A 74 -47.33 -3.20 -15.72
C LYS A 74 -46.31 -3.16 -14.57
N VAL A 75 -45.23 -2.39 -14.75
CA VAL A 75 -44.21 -2.12 -13.71
C VAL A 75 -44.92 -1.56 -12.46
N PRO A 76 -44.68 -2.10 -11.25
CA PRO A 76 -45.15 -1.45 -10.03
C PRO A 76 -44.35 -0.15 -9.85
N SER A 77 -45.04 0.98 -9.83
CA SER A 77 -44.46 2.26 -9.42
C SER A 77 -43.96 2.13 -7.97
N LEU A 78 -42.64 2.25 -7.77
CA LEU A 78 -42.05 2.42 -6.44
C LEU A 78 -42.74 3.58 -5.71
N PRO A 79 -42.99 3.49 -4.38
CA PRO A 79 -43.58 4.60 -3.64
C PRO A 79 -42.67 5.82 -3.73
N ALA A 80 -43.21 6.93 -4.24
CA ALA A 80 -42.55 8.21 -4.16
C ALA A 80 -42.42 8.59 -2.68
N ALA A 81 -41.21 8.54 -2.13
CA ALA A 81 -40.92 9.16 -0.85
C ALA A 81 -40.96 10.69 -1.04
N GLU A 82 -41.95 11.32 -0.41
CA GLU A 82 -42.18 12.76 -0.46
C GLU A 82 -41.12 13.54 0.35
N ALA A 83 -40.54 14.54 -0.32
CA ALA A 83 -39.94 15.81 0.13
C ALA A 83 -38.67 15.76 1.04
N ILE A 84 -37.61 16.55 0.81
CA ILE A 84 -37.51 17.95 0.35
C ILE A 84 -36.18 18.18 -0.41
N ALA A 85 -36.22 18.89 -1.54
CA ALA A 85 -35.23 19.93 -1.92
C ALA A 85 -35.72 20.73 -3.16
N PRO A 86 -35.79 22.07 -3.13
CA PRO A 86 -35.97 22.89 -4.32
C PRO A 86 -34.63 23.28 -4.98
N LEU A 87 -34.71 23.48 -6.31
CA LEU A 87 -33.76 24.17 -7.22
C LEU A 87 -32.33 23.60 -7.38
N GLY A 88 -32.11 22.87 -8.47
CA GLY A 88 -30.77 22.68 -9.08
C GLY A 88 -30.51 21.25 -9.57
N GLN A 89 -30.75 21.00 -10.87
CA GLN A 89 -30.50 19.79 -11.67
C GLN A 89 -30.90 18.41 -11.09
N PRO A 90 -31.62 17.56 -11.84
CA PRO A 90 -31.93 16.20 -11.38
C PRO A 90 -30.63 15.41 -11.19
N VAL A 91 -30.35 15.01 -9.96
CA VAL A 91 -29.26 14.07 -9.64
C VAL A 91 -29.35 12.89 -10.61
N SER A 92 -28.23 12.50 -11.25
CA SER A 92 -28.23 11.40 -12.21
C SER A 92 -28.75 10.10 -11.57
N ARG A 93 -29.54 9.30 -12.30
CA ARG A 93 -30.08 8.00 -11.84
C ARG A 93 -29.00 7.11 -11.22
N GLY A 94 -27.79 7.10 -11.81
CA GLY A 94 -26.66 6.33 -11.30
C GLY A 94 -26.14 6.79 -9.94
N VAL A 95 -26.16 8.10 -9.64
CA VAL A 95 -25.74 8.63 -8.33
C VAL A 95 -26.68 8.17 -7.24
N ARG A 96 -28.00 8.31 -7.47
CA ARG A 96 -29.00 7.87 -6.50
C ARG A 96 -28.87 6.38 -6.24
N LEU A 97 -28.65 5.58 -7.28
CA LEU A 97 -28.49 4.14 -7.14
C LEU A 97 -27.23 3.76 -6.35
N MET A 98 -26.09 4.38 -6.66
CA MET A 98 -24.83 4.17 -5.94
C MET A 98 -24.95 4.52 -4.46
N GLN A 99 -25.55 5.68 -4.16
CA GLN A 99 -25.76 6.12 -2.79
C GLN A 99 -26.75 5.22 -2.05
N THR A 100 -27.87 4.85 -2.68
CA THR A 100 -28.88 3.96 -2.08
C THR A 100 -28.26 2.60 -1.76
N LEU A 101 -27.58 1.99 -2.73
CA LEU A 101 -26.89 0.71 -2.53
C LEU A 101 -25.83 0.81 -1.42
N GLY A 102 -25.02 1.87 -1.40
CA GLY A 102 -24.01 2.08 -0.37
C GLY A 102 -24.59 2.21 1.04
N ILE A 103 -25.72 2.89 1.20
CA ILE A 103 -26.43 3.03 2.48
C ILE A 103 -27.05 1.70 2.90
N ASP A 104 -27.70 0.99 1.97
CA ASP A 104 -28.33 -0.29 2.27
C ASP A 104 -27.28 -1.35 2.65
N LEU A 105 -26.13 -1.39 1.95
CA LEU A 105 -25.01 -2.28 2.28
C LEU A 105 -24.41 -1.95 3.64
N TRP A 106 -24.25 -0.67 3.99
CA TRP A 106 -23.77 -0.26 5.31
C TRP A 106 -24.75 -0.70 6.40
N ALA A 107 -26.04 -0.38 6.26
CA ALA A 107 -27.06 -0.73 7.24
C ALA A 107 -27.19 -2.26 7.41
N TRP A 108 -27.03 -3.00 6.31
CA TRP A 108 -27.02 -4.45 6.33
C TRP A 108 -25.80 -5.01 7.04
N LEU A 109 -24.59 -4.56 6.71
CA LEU A 109 -23.33 -5.06 7.27
C LEU A 109 -23.12 -4.62 8.72
N LEU A 110 -23.15 -3.31 8.95
CA LEU A 110 -22.81 -2.68 10.24
C LEU A 110 -24.04 -2.44 11.11
N GLY A 111 -25.13 -3.19 10.97
CA GLY A 111 -26.30 -3.08 11.85
C GLY A 111 -26.09 -3.69 13.24
N GLY A 112 -26.85 -3.18 14.23
CA GLY A 112 -26.92 -3.76 15.58
C GLY A 112 -25.59 -3.73 16.34
N SER A 113 -25.24 -4.84 16.99
CA SER A 113 -24.02 -5.00 17.79
C SER A 113 -22.72 -4.88 16.99
N ILE A 114 -22.78 -5.09 15.67
CA ILE A 114 -21.64 -4.86 14.77
C ILE A 114 -21.35 -3.36 14.65
N GLN A 115 -22.37 -2.48 14.61
CA GLN A 115 -22.17 -1.02 14.64
C GLN A 115 -21.39 -0.61 15.89
N SER A 116 -21.79 -1.11 17.05
CA SER A 116 -21.13 -0.79 18.32
C SER A 116 -19.67 -1.24 18.31
N SER A 117 -19.38 -2.38 17.69
CA SER A 117 -18.00 -2.88 17.54
C SER A 117 -17.17 -2.00 16.62
N PHE A 118 -17.76 -1.52 15.51
CA PHE A 118 -17.14 -0.55 14.60
C PHE A 118 -16.87 0.79 15.30
N ASP A 119 -17.87 1.37 15.95
CA ASP A 119 -17.76 2.66 16.64
C ASP A 119 -16.70 2.62 17.75
N GLN A 120 -16.67 1.54 18.54
CA GLN A 120 -15.65 1.34 19.57
C GLN A 120 -14.25 1.21 18.98
N SER A 121 -14.10 0.42 17.91
CA SER A 121 -12.81 0.25 17.22
C SER A 121 -12.31 1.57 16.62
N GLN A 122 -13.22 2.35 16.03
CA GLN A 122 -12.92 3.66 15.48
C GLN A 122 -12.56 4.64 16.59
N GLY A 123 -13.27 4.63 17.72
CA GLY A 123 -12.95 5.46 18.88
C GLY A 123 -11.57 5.15 19.46
N ILE A 124 -11.15 3.88 19.51
CA ILE A 124 -9.81 3.47 19.93
C ILE A 124 -8.75 3.99 18.95
N ALA A 125 -8.97 3.83 17.64
CA ALA A 125 -8.04 4.31 16.62
C ALA A 125 -7.86 5.83 16.68
N LEU A 126 -8.97 6.58 16.77
CA LEU A 126 -8.96 8.03 16.95
C LEU A 126 -8.25 8.45 18.23
N GLY A 127 -8.48 7.74 19.34
CA GLY A 127 -7.78 7.98 20.62
C GLY A 127 -6.27 7.75 20.54
N GLN A 128 -5.80 6.91 19.61
CA GLN A 128 -4.39 6.66 19.33
C GLN A 128 -3.80 7.56 18.23
N THR A 129 -4.59 8.48 17.65
CA THR A 129 -4.21 9.27 16.46
C THR A 129 -3.80 8.38 15.28
N LYS A 130 -4.48 7.24 15.12
CA LYS A 130 -4.26 6.27 14.06
C LYS A 130 -5.54 6.04 13.26
N SER A 131 -5.40 5.51 12.06
CA SER A 131 -6.54 5.02 11.27
C SER A 131 -6.98 3.64 11.78
N LEU A 132 -8.26 3.30 11.58
CA LEU A 132 -8.79 1.97 11.80
C LEU A 132 -8.64 1.15 10.51
N ARG A 133 -7.99 -0.01 10.56
CA ARG A 133 -8.03 -0.96 9.45
C ARG A 133 -9.29 -1.81 9.54
N LEU A 134 -10.16 -1.72 8.54
CA LEU A 134 -11.35 -2.55 8.41
C LEU A 134 -11.14 -3.58 7.29
N ARG A 135 -11.25 -4.87 7.65
CA ARG A 135 -11.16 -5.98 6.70
C ARG A 135 -12.47 -6.76 6.60
N LEU A 136 -12.87 -7.09 5.38
CA LEU A 136 -14.03 -7.96 5.13
C LEU A 136 -13.60 -9.32 4.59
N ASP A 137 -13.88 -10.38 5.35
CA ASP A 137 -13.80 -11.77 4.94
C ASP A 137 -15.16 -12.21 4.38
N ILE A 138 -15.28 -12.24 3.06
CA ILE A 138 -16.55 -12.57 2.37
C ILE A 138 -16.49 -14.05 1.99
N ARG A 139 -17.17 -14.90 2.77
CA ARG A 139 -17.11 -16.37 2.57
C ARG A 139 -18.12 -16.90 1.58
N ASP A 140 -19.14 -16.10 1.26
CA ASP A 140 -20.15 -16.47 0.26
C ASP A 140 -19.74 -15.97 -1.13
N PRO A 141 -19.54 -16.86 -2.12
CA PRO A 141 -19.08 -16.48 -3.45
C PRO A 141 -20.01 -15.51 -4.18
N ASP A 142 -21.33 -15.57 -3.93
CA ASP A 142 -22.31 -14.71 -4.60
C ASP A 142 -22.18 -13.24 -4.15
N LEU A 143 -21.57 -13.00 -3.00
CA LEU A 143 -21.36 -11.66 -2.43
C LEU A 143 -20.03 -11.02 -2.84
N ILE A 144 -19.13 -11.76 -3.51
CA ILE A 144 -17.82 -11.26 -3.94
C ILE A 144 -17.98 -10.14 -4.98
N ALA A 145 -18.96 -10.24 -5.88
CA ALA A 145 -19.18 -9.25 -6.95
C ALA A 145 -19.66 -7.86 -6.44
N ILE A 146 -20.16 -7.80 -5.21
CA ILE A 146 -20.78 -6.60 -4.63
C ILE A 146 -19.74 -5.50 -4.43
N PRO A 147 -20.06 -4.22 -4.74
CA PRO A 147 -19.20 -3.07 -4.48
C PRO A 147 -19.14 -2.70 -2.99
N TRP A 148 -18.57 -3.54 -2.12
CA TRP A 148 -18.46 -3.20 -0.69
C TRP A 148 -17.73 -1.87 -0.43
N GLU A 149 -16.89 -1.43 -1.38
CA GLU A 149 -16.17 -0.18 -1.35
C GLU A 149 -17.09 1.06 -1.28
N ILE A 150 -18.32 1.00 -1.80
CA ILE A 150 -19.23 2.15 -1.85
C ILE A 150 -20.03 2.38 -0.57
N MET A 151 -19.87 1.51 0.45
CA MET A 151 -20.64 1.58 1.69
C MET A 151 -20.57 2.97 2.35
N GLN A 152 -21.71 3.47 2.79
CA GLN A 152 -21.88 4.80 3.38
C GLN A 152 -22.84 4.74 4.57
N SER A 153 -22.53 5.40 5.68
CA SER A 153 -23.39 5.36 6.86
C SER A 153 -24.73 6.09 6.66
N GLN A 154 -24.74 7.14 5.85
CA GLN A 154 -25.93 7.94 5.53
C GLN A 154 -25.67 8.81 4.28
N ALA A 155 -26.74 9.35 3.72
CA ALA A 155 -26.64 10.29 2.60
C ALA A 155 -25.73 11.50 2.96
N GLY A 156 -24.87 11.88 2.01
CA GLY A 156 -23.92 12.98 2.17
C GLY A 156 -22.62 12.64 2.92
N ARG A 157 -22.47 11.42 3.47
CA ARG A 157 -21.19 10.95 3.98
C ARG A 157 -20.34 10.33 2.86
N GLN A 158 -19.03 10.43 2.99
CA GLN A 158 -18.10 9.78 2.06
C GLN A 158 -18.21 8.26 2.17
N ALA A 159 -17.93 7.56 1.07
CA ALA A 159 -17.83 6.10 1.07
C ALA A 159 -16.65 5.63 1.93
N ILE A 160 -16.81 4.46 2.56
CA ILE A 160 -15.84 3.92 3.50
C ILE A 160 -14.44 3.76 2.89
N SER A 161 -14.38 3.38 1.61
CA SER A 161 -13.14 3.13 0.88
C SER A 161 -12.38 4.38 0.48
N LEU A 162 -12.96 5.56 0.71
CA LEU A 162 -12.37 6.87 0.47
C LEU A 162 -11.89 7.52 1.77
N SER A 163 -12.13 6.89 2.92
CA SER A 163 -11.78 7.47 4.22
C SER A 163 -10.28 7.43 4.46
N GLN A 164 -9.72 8.50 5.03
CA GLN A 164 -8.35 8.48 5.56
C GLN A 164 -8.30 7.90 7.00
N GLN A 165 -9.43 7.92 7.71
CA GLN A 165 -9.55 7.40 9.08
C GLN A 165 -9.88 5.91 9.12
N VAL A 166 -10.37 5.34 8.01
CA VAL A 166 -10.71 3.92 7.88
C VAL A 166 -10.01 3.37 6.65
N LEU A 167 -9.03 2.49 6.85
CA LEU A 167 -8.32 1.82 5.78
C LEU A 167 -9.06 0.53 5.43
N PHE A 168 -9.61 0.46 4.22
CA PHE A 168 -10.54 -0.60 3.82
C PHE A 168 -9.90 -1.60 2.86
N SER A 169 -9.97 -2.88 3.20
CA SER A 169 -9.60 -3.98 2.30
C SER A 169 -10.51 -5.19 2.50
N ARG A 170 -10.49 -6.09 1.52
CA ARG A 170 -11.04 -7.44 1.64
C ARG A 170 -9.94 -8.38 2.12
N THR A 171 -10.32 -9.51 2.68
CA THR A 171 -9.41 -10.54 3.16
C THR A 171 -10.06 -11.92 3.02
N THR A 172 -9.33 -12.97 3.38
CA THR A 172 -9.88 -14.31 3.59
C THR A 172 -9.19 -14.93 4.80
N SER A 173 -9.93 -15.71 5.59
CA SER A 173 -9.36 -16.51 6.67
C SER A 173 -8.85 -17.89 6.21
N ASP A 174 -9.16 -18.27 4.97
CA ASP A 174 -8.72 -19.51 4.34
C ASP A 174 -7.37 -19.29 3.65
N VAL A 175 -6.32 -19.08 4.46
CA VAL A 175 -4.94 -18.80 4.04
C VAL A 175 -3.97 -19.43 5.04
N ASP A 176 -2.83 -19.88 4.54
CA ASP A 176 -1.71 -20.27 5.40
C ASP A 176 -0.99 -19.03 5.96
N ALA A 177 -0.34 -19.17 7.11
CA ALA A 177 0.44 -18.09 7.72
C ALA A 177 1.54 -17.59 6.77
N LEU A 178 1.76 -16.27 6.76
CA LEU A 178 2.78 -15.69 5.90
C LEU A 178 4.19 -16.01 6.41
N PRO A 179 5.14 -16.33 5.52
CA PRO A 179 6.54 -16.38 5.89
C PRO A 179 7.03 -14.98 6.29
N HIS A 180 8.18 -14.91 6.96
CA HIS A 180 8.81 -13.64 7.26
C HIS A 180 9.06 -12.81 5.99
N LEU A 181 8.34 -11.70 5.88
CA LEU A 181 8.48 -10.77 4.76
C LEU A 181 9.78 -9.98 4.88
N ARG A 182 10.44 -9.78 3.75
CA ARG A 182 11.68 -8.99 3.66
C ARG A 182 11.40 -7.52 3.98
N THR A 183 12.35 -6.83 4.62
CA THR A 183 12.27 -5.37 4.80
C THR A 183 12.92 -4.67 3.61
N ASP A 184 12.14 -3.97 2.80
CA ASP A 184 12.63 -3.24 1.64
C ASP A 184 12.71 -1.74 1.94
N GLN A 185 13.70 -1.04 1.37
CA GLN A 185 13.82 0.42 1.47
C GLN A 185 13.49 1.15 0.17
N SER A 186 13.42 0.41 -0.94
CA SER A 186 13.12 0.87 -2.29
C SER A 186 11.91 0.13 -2.87
N LEU A 187 11.17 0.79 -3.76
CA LEU A 187 10.17 0.13 -4.59
C LEU A 187 10.85 -0.47 -5.81
N ASN A 188 10.77 -1.78 -5.95
CA ASN A 188 11.29 -2.50 -7.11
C ASN A 188 10.10 -3.14 -7.80
N ILE A 189 9.65 -2.51 -8.88
CA ILE A 189 8.43 -2.87 -9.60
C ILE A 189 8.83 -3.60 -10.89
N LEU A 190 8.28 -4.80 -11.09
CA LEU A 190 8.27 -5.44 -12.39
C LEU A 190 6.94 -5.13 -13.08
N LEU A 191 7.01 -4.36 -14.17
CA LEU A 191 5.86 -4.05 -15.02
C LEU A 191 5.77 -5.03 -16.17
N VAL A 192 4.71 -5.84 -16.20
CA VAL A 192 4.40 -6.79 -17.25
C VAL A 192 3.27 -6.24 -18.10
N LEU A 193 3.57 -5.97 -19.36
CA LEU A 193 2.57 -5.60 -20.36
C LEU A 193 2.19 -6.86 -21.13
N GLY A 194 0.95 -7.32 -20.95
CA GLY A 194 0.40 -8.47 -21.62
C GLY A 194 0.04 -8.20 -23.09
N GLN A 195 -0.81 -9.06 -23.64
CA GLN A 195 -1.28 -8.95 -25.01
C GLN A 195 -2.10 -7.66 -25.21
N ASP A 196 -1.72 -6.82 -26.19
CA ASP A 196 -2.45 -5.56 -26.49
C ASP A 196 -3.80 -5.79 -27.17
N ALA A 197 -3.81 -6.72 -28.13
CA ALA A 197 -5.01 -7.10 -28.86
C ALA A 197 -5.79 -8.13 -28.05
N ALA A 198 -7.10 -8.10 -28.11
CA ALA A 198 -7.85 -9.16 -27.47
C ALA A 198 -7.54 -10.54 -28.09
N PRO A 199 -7.55 -11.61 -27.28
CA PRO A 199 -7.31 -12.95 -27.77
C PRO A 199 -8.34 -13.30 -28.84
N ALA A 200 -7.86 -13.87 -29.96
CA ALA A 200 -8.74 -14.48 -30.94
C ALA A 200 -9.32 -15.75 -30.27
N ILE A 201 -10.60 -15.73 -29.92
CA ILE A 201 -11.28 -16.90 -29.34
C ILE A 201 -11.18 -18.03 -30.38
N PRO A 202 -10.47 -19.14 -30.11
CA PRO A 202 -10.54 -20.30 -30.98
C PRO A 202 -11.98 -20.81 -30.94
N SER A 203 -12.59 -20.99 -32.09
CA SER A 203 -13.89 -21.65 -32.19
C SER A 203 -13.75 -23.05 -31.61
N ILE A 204 -14.15 -23.25 -30.36
CA ILE A 204 -14.24 -24.58 -29.76
C ILE A 204 -15.27 -25.34 -30.59
N SER A 205 -14.77 -26.11 -31.55
CA SER A 205 -15.53 -27.05 -32.36
C SER A 205 -15.75 -28.27 -31.46
N GLY A 206 -16.76 -28.18 -30.60
CA GLY A 206 -16.99 -29.16 -29.55
C GLY A 206 -18.33 -28.94 -28.86
N GLY A 207 -19.42 -29.03 -29.63
CA GLY A 207 -20.76 -29.38 -29.16
C GLY A 207 -21.46 -28.41 -28.21
N LEU A 208 -21.98 -27.29 -28.74
CA LEU A 208 -23.13 -26.54 -28.21
C LEU A 208 -23.68 -25.71 -29.39
N GLU A 209 -24.56 -26.29 -30.21
CA GLU A 209 -25.11 -25.66 -31.42
C GLU A 209 -26.17 -24.58 -31.17
N ASP A 210 -26.46 -24.18 -29.92
CA ASP A 210 -27.57 -23.27 -29.59
C ASP A 210 -27.17 -22.03 -28.74
N ALA A 211 -26.06 -21.37 -29.07
CA ALA A 211 -25.77 -20.03 -28.54
C ALA A 211 -26.12 -18.95 -29.59
N PRO A 212 -26.98 -17.95 -29.30
CA PRO A 212 -27.35 -16.93 -30.27
C PRO A 212 -26.13 -16.12 -30.71
N SER A 213 -25.89 -16.07 -32.02
CA SER A 213 -24.78 -15.41 -32.71
C SER A 213 -24.63 -13.90 -32.45
N GLY A 214 -25.54 -13.28 -31.68
CA GLY A 214 -25.47 -11.88 -31.26
C GLY A 214 -24.54 -11.64 -30.06
N ALA A 215 -24.54 -12.52 -29.06
CA ALA A 215 -23.77 -12.34 -27.82
C ALA A 215 -22.24 -12.40 -28.03
N LEU A 216 -21.79 -13.18 -29.02
CA LEU A 216 -20.38 -13.27 -29.44
C LEU A 216 -19.91 -12.00 -30.19
N ARG A 217 -20.80 -11.34 -30.93
CA ARG A 217 -20.49 -10.10 -31.66
C ARG A 217 -20.36 -8.90 -30.73
N ASP A 218 -21.20 -8.81 -29.71
CA ASP A 218 -21.13 -7.73 -28.72
C ASP A 218 -19.89 -7.84 -27.83
N ARG A 219 -19.45 -9.07 -27.51
CA ARG A 219 -18.20 -9.34 -26.80
C ARG A 219 -16.96 -8.93 -27.60
N GLN A 220 -16.98 -9.06 -28.94
CA GLN A 220 -15.93 -8.59 -29.84
C GLN A 220 -15.86 -7.06 -29.98
N ALA A 221 -16.99 -6.36 -29.86
CA ALA A 221 -17.05 -4.90 -30.00
C ALA A 221 -16.47 -4.14 -28.78
N LEU A 222 -16.35 -4.79 -27.62
CA LEU A 222 -15.80 -4.22 -26.37
C LEU A 222 -14.26 -4.34 -26.25
N LEU A 223 -13.64 -5.10 -27.17
CA LEU A 223 -12.23 -5.46 -27.11
C LEU A 223 -11.36 -4.40 -27.82
N LYS A 224 -11.19 -3.28 -27.13
CA LYS A 224 -10.34 -2.17 -27.55
C LYS A 224 -8.86 -2.59 -27.48
N LYS A 225 -8.06 -2.17 -28.47
CA LYS A 225 -6.58 -2.25 -28.37
C LYS A 225 -6.13 -1.41 -27.19
N LEU A 226 -5.47 -2.06 -26.22
CA LEU A 226 -4.96 -1.40 -25.02
C LEU A 226 -3.78 -0.47 -25.39
N LYS A 227 -3.59 0.59 -24.60
CA LYS A 227 -2.48 1.55 -24.77
C LYS A 227 -1.36 1.28 -23.76
N LEU A 228 -0.97 0.01 -23.63
CA LEU A 228 -0.06 -0.48 -22.59
C LEU A 228 1.29 0.24 -22.55
N GLU A 229 1.87 0.56 -23.70
CA GLU A 229 3.15 1.30 -23.78
C GLU A 229 3.05 2.73 -23.24
N GLN A 230 1.90 3.39 -23.40
CA GLN A 230 1.67 4.74 -22.86
C GLN A 230 1.55 4.69 -21.34
N GLU A 231 0.84 3.68 -20.81
CA GLU A 231 0.75 3.42 -19.38
C GLU A 231 2.14 3.16 -18.78
N ALA A 232 2.95 2.30 -19.41
CA ALA A 232 4.30 1.99 -18.97
C ALA A 232 5.25 3.18 -19.00
N SER A 233 5.17 4.00 -20.05
CA SER A 233 5.99 5.21 -20.17
C SER A 233 5.65 6.22 -19.07
N ALA A 234 4.35 6.44 -18.82
CA ALA A 234 3.91 7.34 -17.77
C ALA A 234 4.28 6.83 -16.36
N LEU A 235 4.10 5.53 -16.12
CA LEU A 235 4.52 4.85 -14.90
C LEU A 235 6.01 5.02 -14.63
N SER A 236 6.84 4.70 -15.62
CA SER A 236 8.30 4.79 -15.51
C SER A 236 8.74 6.23 -15.23
N GLN A 237 8.13 7.23 -15.90
CA GLN A 237 8.47 8.64 -15.70
C GLN A 237 8.14 9.15 -14.29
N ILE A 238 7.00 8.76 -13.73
CA ILE A 238 6.56 9.18 -12.40
C ILE A 238 7.41 8.54 -11.32
N LEU A 239 7.63 7.23 -11.45
CA LEU A 239 8.39 6.46 -10.48
C LEU A 239 9.88 6.83 -10.49
N GLN A 240 10.44 7.19 -11.64
CA GLN A 240 11.81 7.70 -11.73
C GLN A 240 11.96 9.17 -11.30
N ASN A 241 10.85 9.92 -11.15
CA ASN A 241 10.84 11.33 -10.68
C ASN A 241 9.72 11.59 -9.66
N PRO A 242 9.77 10.97 -8.46
CA PRO A 242 8.65 10.95 -7.50
C PRO A 242 8.32 12.31 -6.83
N GLY A 243 8.81 13.43 -7.34
CA GLY A 243 8.72 14.74 -6.67
C GLY A 243 7.96 15.85 -7.42
N LYS A 244 7.52 15.65 -8.67
CA LYS A 244 6.91 16.75 -9.46
C LYS A 244 5.42 17.00 -9.23
N LEU A 245 4.71 16.15 -8.49
CA LEU A 245 3.28 16.35 -8.18
C LEU A 245 3.02 16.99 -6.81
N GLY A 246 4.05 17.17 -5.97
CA GLY A 246 3.95 17.92 -4.72
C GLY A 246 4.00 19.43 -4.96
N ASP A 247 3.31 20.21 -4.11
CA ASP A 247 3.38 21.66 -4.11
C ASP A 247 4.86 22.12 -4.06
N PRO A 248 5.34 22.95 -5.01
CA PRO A 248 6.72 23.43 -5.03
C PRO A 248 7.13 24.25 -3.78
N SER A 249 6.17 24.60 -2.91
CA SER A 249 6.42 25.21 -1.61
C SER A 249 6.85 24.21 -0.51
N ASP A 250 6.62 22.90 -0.68
CA ASP A 250 6.92 21.88 0.32
C ASP A 250 8.27 21.20 0.06
N ARG A 251 9.35 21.88 0.46
CA ARG A 251 10.75 21.44 0.25
C ARG A 251 11.11 20.10 0.93
N ASN A 252 10.25 19.57 1.80
CA ASN A 252 10.46 18.32 2.53
C ASN A 252 9.98 17.07 1.79
N ALA A 253 9.11 17.19 0.76
CA ALA A 253 8.55 16.04 0.05
C ALA A 253 9.63 15.17 -0.65
N TYR A 254 10.71 15.80 -1.12
CA TYR A 254 11.82 15.11 -1.80
C TYR A 254 12.73 14.31 -0.86
N GLN A 255 12.63 14.50 0.45
CA GLN A 255 13.54 13.89 1.43
C GLN A 255 13.06 12.54 1.96
N TYR A 256 11.78 12.20 1.75
CA TYR A 256 11.13 11.02 2.32
C TYR A 256 10.63 10.01 1.28
N ALA A 257 10.51 10.41 0.00
CA ALA A 257 10.14 9.53 -1.09
C ALA A 257 11.18 8.38 -1.26
N ALA A 258 10.69 7.16 -1.40
CA ALA A 258 11.51 6.00 -1.64
C ALA A 258 12.11 6.02 -3.05
N SER A 259 13.34 5.52 -3.19
CA SER A 259 13.89 5.23 -4.52
C SER A 259 13.02 4.17 -5.19
N CYS A 260 12.62 4.42 -6.44
CA CYS A 260 11.83 3.49 -7.21
C CYS A 260 12.59 3.04 -8.46
N GLN A 261 12.65 1.72 -8.67
CA GLN A 261 13.13 1.08 -9.89
C GLN A 261 11.94 0.39 -10.57
N VAL A 262 11.85 0.55 -11.89
CA VAL A 262 10.84 -0.08 -12.72
C VAL A 262 11.53 -0.77 -13.87
N ASP A 263 11.32 -2.09 -13.97
CA ASP A 263 11.73 -2.87 -15.13
C ASP A 263 10.47 -3.27 -15.91
N VAL A 264 10.54 -3.26 -17.24
CA VAL A 264 9.39 -3.52 -18.10
C VAL A 264 9.61 -4.79 -18.94
N LEU A 265 8.63 -5.68 -18.94
CA LEU A 265 8.52 -6.81 -19.85
C LEU A 265 7.34 -6.58 -20.80
N LEU A 266 7.63 -6.54 -22.10
CA LEU A 266 6.61 -6.40 -23.14
C LEU A 266 6.28 -7.77 -23.73
N GLN A 267 5.04 -8.21 -23.54
CA GLN A 267 4.49 -9.48 -24.00
C GLN A 267 5.42 -10.68 -23.75
N PRO A 268 5.88 -10.90 -22.51
CA PRO A 268 6.86 -11.95 -22.20
C PRO A 268 6.28 -13.35 -22.39
N THR A 269 7.14 -14.34 -22.61
CA THR A 269 6.74 -15.73 -22.35
C THR A 269 6.65 -15.98 -20.83
N PRO A 270 5.96 -17.04 -20.37
CA PRO A 270 6.02 -17.45 -18.97
C PRO A 270 7.45 -17.68 -18.47
N ALA A 271 8.33 -18.23 -19.32
CA ALA A 271 9.74 -18.45 -18.98
C ALA A 271 10.48 -17.12 -18.75
N ASP A 272 10.29 -16.11 -19.63
CA ASP A 272 10.92 -14.80 -19.47
C ASP A 272 10.45 -14.11 -18.18
N LEU A 273 9.16 -14.23 -17.84
CA LEU A 273 8.58 -13.70 -16.61
C LEU A 273 9.20 -14.36 -15.38
N ILE A 274 9.31 -15.70 -15.39
CA ILE A 274 9.92 -16.46 -14.29
C ILE A 274 11.40 -16.08 -14.14
N GLU A 275 12.16 -16.10 -15.23
CA GLU A 275 13.58 -15.77 -15.23
C GLU A 275 13.81 -14.37 -14.66
N LYS A 276 13.02 -13.39 -15.10
CA LYS A 276 13.14 -12.00 -14.60
C LYS A 276 12.81 -11.90 -13.11
N LEU A 277 11.71 -12.53 -12.66
CA LEU A 277 11.31 -12.55 -11.24
C LEU A 277 12.32 -13.27 -10.34
N GLU A 278 13.04 -14.28 -10.86
CA GLU A 278 14.05 -15.03 -10.11
C GLU A 278 15.42 -14.34 -10.10
N THR A 279 15.76 -13.63 -11.18
CA THR A 279 17.04 -12.93 -11.33
C THR A 279 17.10 -11.67 -10.48
N ASP A 280 16.01 -10.89 -10.47
CA ASP A 280 15.95 -9.59 -9.82
C ASP A 280 15.04 -9.61 -8.58
N ARG A 281 15.17 -8.59 -7.72
CA ARG A 281 14.49 -8.54 -6.41
C ARG A 281 13.30 -7.59 -6.39
N TYR A 282 12.20 -7.98 -7.03
CA TYR A 282 10.96 -7.21 -7.03
C TYR A 282 10.15 -7.39 -5.75
N ASN A 283 9.53 -6.32 -5.25
CA ASN A 283 8.52 -6.38 -4.18
C ASN A 283 7.10 -6.13 -4.70
N VAL A 284 6.98 -5.60 -5.92
CA VAL A 284 5.70 -5.36 -6.58
C VAL A 284 5.74 -5.97 -7.99
N LEU A 285 4.73 -6.77 -8.31
CA LEU A 285 4.40 -7.11 -9.69
C LEU A 285 3.25 -6.20 -10.14
N PHE A 286 3.40 -5.53 -11.27
CA PHE A 286 2.33 -4.81 -11.93
C PHE A 286 2.03 -5.47 -13.27
N TYR A 287 0.82 -5.97 -13.48
CA TYR A 287 0.35 -6.50 -14.75
C TYR A 287 -0.68 -5.56 -15.38
N ALA A 288 -0.48 -5.23 -16.65
CA ALA A 288 -1.45 -4.52 -17.48
C ALA A 288 -1.71 -5.33 -18.74
N GLY A 289 -2.98 -5.66 -19.02
CA GLY A 289 -3.33 -6.50 -20.16
C GLY A 289 -4.72 -7.09 -20.04
N HIS A 290 -5.04 -8.02 -20.94
CA HIS A 290 -6.31 -8.74 -20.89
C HIS A 290 -6.30 -9.82 -19.81
N GLY A 291 -7.49 -10.07 -19.26
CA GLY A 291 -7.72 -11.16 -18.32
C GLY A 291 -9.14 -11.70 -18.48
N GLU A 292 -9.32 -12.99 -18.22
CA GLU A 292 -10.61 -13.67 -18.23
C GLU A 292 -10.81 -14.49 -16.94
N PRO A 293 -12.03 -14.55 -16.39
CA PRO A 293 -12.33 -15.46 -15.29
C PRO A 293 -12.17 -16.92 -15.70
N ALA A 294 -11.68 -17.73 -14.76
CA ALA A 294 -11.43 -19.16 -14.90
C ALA A 294 -11.29 -19.74 -13.47
N PRO A 295 -11.57 -21.04 -13.25
CA PRO A 295 -11.65 -21.62 -11.91
C PRO A 295 -10.34 -21.51 -11.12
N ASP A 296 -9.19 -21.53 -11.79
CA ASP A 296 -7.85 -21.53 -11.16
C ASP A 296 -7.27 -20.11 -10.96
N GLY A 297 -8.14 -19.13 -10.69
CA GLY A 297 -7.75 -17.74 -10.45
C GLY A 297 -7.70 -16.89 -11.73
N GLY A 298 -8.51 -17.21 -12.73
CA GLY A 298 -8.50 -16.51 -14.01
C GLY A 298 -7.30 -16.84 -14.91
N LEU A 299 -7.34 -16.29 -16.12
CA LEU A 299 -6.29 -16.36 -17.13
C LEU A 299 -5.78 -14.96 -17.44
N LEU A 300 -4.46 -14.77 -17.40
CA LEU A 300 -3.78 -13.54 -17.78
C LEU A 300 -3.03 -13.78 -19.09
N PHE A 301 -3.38 -13.01 -20.13
CA PHE A 301 -2.80 -13.17 -21.47
C PHE A 301 -1.49 -12.40 -21.58
N LEU A 302 -0.36 -13.09 -21.40
CA LEU A 302 0.96 -12.47 -21.51
C LEU A 302 1.27 -12.07 -22.95
N ARG A 303 0.95 -12.93 -23.91
CA ARG A 303 1.16 -12.70 -25.35
C ARG A 303 0.22 -13.59 -26.18
N PRO A 304 0.14 -13.42 -27.52
CA PRO A 304 -0.67 -14.29 -28.34
C PRO A 304 -0.40 -15.77 -28.05
N ASP A 305 -1.47 -16.52 -27.82
CA ASP A 305 -1.47 -17.97 -27.54
C ASP A 305 -0.75 -18.41 -26.25
N MET A 306 -0.39 -17.48 -25.36
CA MET A 306 0.21 -17.81 -24.07
C MET A 306 -0.45 -17.04 -22.93
N ALA A 307 -1.15 -17.77 -22.07
CA ALA A 307 -1.71 -17.28 -20.83
C ALA A 307 -1.06 -17.96 -19.63
N ILE A 308 -1.17 -17.34 -18.46
CA ILE A 308 -0.82 -17.92 -17.15
C ILE A 308 -2.03 -17.81 -16.24
N ASN A 309 -2.32 -18.84 -15.45
CA ASN A 309 -3.40 -18.79 -14.47
C ASN A 309 -2.92 -18.25 -13.11
N GLY A 310 -3.87 -17.90 -12.24
CA GLY A 310 -3.57 -17.35 -10.91
C GLY A 310 -2.77 -18.31 -10.02
N THR A 311 -3.10 -19.61 -10.06
CA THR A 311 -2.41 -20.64 -9.28
C THR A 311 -0.92 -20.74 -9.63
N GLU A 312 -0.59 -20.81 -10.92
CA GLU A 312 0.77 -20.87 -11.45
C GLU A 312 1.55 -19.59 -11.14
N LEU A 313 0.93 -18.42 -11.36
CA LEU A 313 1.55 -17.14 -11.08
C LEU A 313 1.88 -17.01 -9.58
N ALA A 314 0.97 -17.43 -8.70
CA ALA A 314 1.18 -17.35 -7.26
C ALA A 314 2.41 -18.16 -6.80
N GLN A 315 2.72 -19.31 -7.42
CA GLN A 315 3.91 -20.10 -7.09
C GLN A 315 5.20 -19.29 -7.28
N VAL A 316 5.28 -18.53 -8.37
CA VAL A 316 6.47 -17.74 -8.69
C VAL A 316 6.54 -16.51 -7.78
N LEU A 317 5.42 -15.80 -7.58
CA LEU A 317 5.37 -14.59 -6.76
C LEU A 317 5.74 -14.85 -5.29
N THR A 318 5.22 -15.93 -4.72
CA THR A 318 5.48 -16.31 -3.31
C THR A 318 6.93 -16.73 -3.13
N ARG A 319 7.46 -17.55 -4.04
CA ARG A 319 8.87 -17.97 -4.05
C ARG A 319 9.83 -16.78 -4.17
N CYS A 320 9.51 -15.80 -5.02
CA CYS A 320 10.29 -14.57 -5.19
C CYS A 320 10.00 -13.50 -4.12
N ARG A 321 9.09 -13.78 -3.17
CA ARG A 321 8.70 -12.90 -2.06
C ARG A 321 8.19 -11.53 -2.53
N VAL A 322 7.41 -11.52 -3.62
CA VAL A 322 6.64 -10.35 -4.04
C VAL A 322 5.56 -10.09 -2.98
N LYS A 323 5.43 -8.84 -2.54
CA LYS A 323 4.50 -8.45 -1.48
C LYS A 323 3.16 -7.97 -2.02
N LEU A 324 3.18 -7.30 -3.18
CA LEU A 324 1.99 -6.75 -3.82
C LEU A 324 1.96 -7.17 -5.29
N ALA A 325 0.84 -7.75 -5.70
CA ALA A 325 0.52 -7.95 -7.11
C ALA A 325 -0.64 -7.03 -7.51
N VAL A 326 -0.45 -6.25 -8.57
CA VAL A 326 -1.44 -5.32 -9.10
C VAL A 326 -1.85 -5.76 -10.49
N PHE A 327 -3.15 -5.93 -10.71
CA PHE A 327 -3.73 -6.38 -11.96
C PHE A 327 -4.64 -5.29 -12.53
N ASN A 328 -4.09 -4.52 -13.47
CA ASN A 328 -4.86 -3.67 -14.36
C ASN A 328 -5.39 -4.49 -15.54
N SER A 329 -6.24 -5.45 -15.22
CA SER A 329 -6.88 -6.36 -16.15
C SER A 329 -8.32 -6.56 -15.72
N CYS A 330 -9.21 -6.73 -16.68
CA CYS A 330 -10.62 -6.91 -16.39
C CYS A 330 -10.86 -8.16 -15.52
N TRP A 331 -11.85 -8.10 -14.63
CA TRP A 331 -12.42 -9.25 -13.92
C TRP A 331 -11.51 -9.97 -12.90
N GLY A 332 -10.33 -9.46 -12.57
CA GLY A 332 -9.44 -10.12 -11.61
C GLY A 332 -9.99 -10.19 -10.17
N ALA A 333 -10.99 -9.37 -9.83
CA ALA A 333 -11.67 -9.41 -8.53
C ALA A 333 -13.07 -10.06 -8.58
N GLN A 334 -13.40 -10.75 -9.68
CA GLN A 334 -14.68 -11.47 -9.84
C GLN A 334 -14.42 -12.98 -9.89
N PRO A 335 -15.29 -13.78 -9.25
CA PRO A 335 -15.21 -15.23 -9.37
C PRO A 335 -15.61 -15.66 -10.79
N ASP A 336 -15.14 -16.84 -11.19
CA ASP A 336 -15.71 -17.55 -12.31
C ASP A 336 -17.12 -18.07 -11.97
N GLU A 337 -17.95 -18.27 -12.99
CA GLU A 337 -19.34 -18.68 -12.83
C GLU A 337 -19.58 -20.00 -13.58
N GLN A 338 -20.10 -21.01 -12.87
CA GLN A 338 -20.56 -22.27 -13.46
C GLN A 338 -22.05 -22.43 -13.19
N ASN A 339 -22.84 -22.65 -14.24
CA ASN A 339 -24.31 -22.77 -14.13
C ASN A 339 -24.96 -21.58 -13.38
N TYR A 340 -24.48 -20.36 -13.63
CA TYR A 340 -24.94 -19.12 -12.96
C TYR A 340 -24.68 -19.05 -11.45
N GLN A 341 -23.79 -19.90 -10.94
CA GLN A 341 -23.34 -19.87 -9.55
C GLN A 341 -21.86 -19.53 -9.52
N ALA A 342 -21.47 -18.62 -8.63
CA ALA A 342 -20.08 -18.26 -8.44
C ALA A 342 -19.29 -19.46 -7.88
N ILE A 343 -18.18 -19.80 -8.52
CA ILE A 343 -17.28 -20.83 -8.03
C ILE A 343 -16.50 -20.24 -6.83
N PRO A 344 -16.54 -20.88 -5.65
CA PRO A 344 -15.78 -20.41 -4.50
C PRO A 344 -14.28 -20.29 -4.81
N ARG A 345 -13.65 -19.18 -4.40
CA ARG A 345 -12.20 -18.94 -4.51
C ARG A 345 -11.65 -19.07 -5.93
N SER A 346 -12.37 -18.55 -6.91
CA SER A 346 -11.95 -18.59 -8.32
C SER A 346 -11.51 -17.24 -8.86
N SER A 347 -11.69 -16.14 -8.10
CA SER A 347 -11.15 -14.84 -8.52
C SER A 347 -9.62 -14.84 -8.39
N LEU A 348 -8.95 -14.15 -9.31
CA LEU A 348 -7.49 -14.01 -9.31
C LEU A 348 -6.99 -13.50 -7.95
N ALA A 349 -7.66 -12.49 -7.38
CA ALA A 349 -7.26 -11.91 -6.12
C ALA A 349 -7.38 -12.90 -4.93
N GLU A 350 -8.47 -13.68 -4.86
CA GLU A 350 -8.63 -14.70 -3.82
C GLU A 350 -7.59 -15.81 -3.97
N VAL A 351 -7.36 -16.31 -5.18
CA VAL A 351 -6.40 -17.40 -5.44
C VAL A 351 -4.98 -17.00 -5.09
N LEU A 352 -4.53 -15.81 -5.50
CA LEU A 352 -3.18 -15.35 -5.16
C LEU A 352 -3.02 -15.13 -3.66
N LEU A 353 -4.04 -14.57 -2.99
CA LEU A 353 -4.01 -14.37 -1.54
C LEU A 353 -3.96 -15.72 -0.81
N HIS A 354 -4.80 -16.68 -1.22
CA HIS A 354 -4.84 -18.06 -0.71
C HIS A 354 -3.47 -18.75 -0.76
N HIS A 355 -2.75 -18.57 -1.88
CA HIS A 355 -1.41 -19.13 -2.06
C HIS A 355 -0.29 -18.35 -1.36
N GLY A 356 -0.60 -17.27 -0.63
CA GLY A 356 0.35 -16.56 0.21
C GLY A 356 0.97 -15.31 -0.42
N VAL A 357 0.41 -14.75 -1.49
CA VAL A 357 0.77 -13.40 -1.93
C VAL A 357 0.19 -12.40 -0.92
N PRO A 358 1.01 -11.57 -0.24
CA PRO A 358 0.53 -10.79 0.91
C PRO A 358 -0.58 -9.77 0.62
N ALA A 359 -0.55 -9.15 -0.56
CA ALA A 359 -1.59 -8.24 -1.02
C ALA A 359 -1.81 -8.35 -2.53
N VAL A 360 -3.07 -8.27 -2.94
CA VAL A 360 -3.48 -8.31 -4.34
C VAL A 360 -4.47 -7.20 -4.61
N LEU A 361 -4.17 -6.35 -5.59
CA LEU A 361 -5.10 -5.35 -6.11
C LEU A 361 -5.56 -5.79 -7.49
N ALA A 362 -6.86 -5.97 -7.69
CA ALA A 362 -7.41 -6.36 -8.99
C ALA A 362 -8.65 -5.54 -9.35
N MET A 363 -8.89 -5.38 -10.65
CA MET A 363 -10.10 -4.69 -11.12
C MET A 363 -11.30 -5.63 -11.11
N ARG A 364 -12.43 -5.13 -10.61
CA ARG A 364 -13.69 -5.87 -10.56
C ARG A 364 -14.39 -5.97 -11.92
N GLU A 365 -14.34 -4.90 -12.71
CA GLU A 365 -14.98 -4.77 -14.02
C GLU A 365 -13.99 -4.06 -14.97
N PRO A 366 -14.27 -3.97 -16.28
CA PRO A 366 -13.43 -3.22 -17.21
C PRO A 366 -13.21 -1.77 -16.79
N ILE A 367 -11.96 -1.33 -16.85
CA ILE A 367 -11.52 0.05 -16.60
C ILE A 367 -11.00 0.67 -17.90
N THR A 368 -11.26 1.95 -18.13
CA THR A 368 -10.75 2.62 -19.34
C THR A 368 -9.27 2.98 -19.19
N ASP A 369 -8.52 3.03 -20.29
CA ASP A 369 -7.08 3.39 -20.27
C ASP A 369 -6.79 4.71 -19.50
N GLN A 370 -7.68 5.70 -19.61
CA GLN A 370 -7.50 6.99 -18.95
C GLN A 370 -7.70 6.89 -17.43
N GLU A 371 -8.73 6.16 -16.99
CA GLU A 371 -9.00 5.92 -15.56
C GLU A 371 -7.90 5.04 -14.96
N ALA A 372 -7.49 3.98 -15.66
CA ALA A 372 -6.41 3.12 -15.24
C ALA A 372 -5.11 3.91 -15.07
N LEU A 373 -4.74 4.72 -16.05
CA LEU A 373 -3.57 5.58 -15.96
C LEU A 373 -3.66 6.49 -14.73
N SER A 374 -4.74 7.26 -14.57
CA SER A 374 -4.90 8.16 -13.41
C SER A 374 -4.85 7.43 -12.07
N PHE A 375 -5.43 6.23 -11.97
CA PHE A 375 -5.38 5.40 -10.77
C PHE A 375 -3.94 5.04 -10.43
N ILE A 376 -3.24 4.46 -11.40
CA ILE A 376 -1.90 3.93 -11.23
C ILE A 376 -0.92 5.05 -10.86
N GLN A 377 -1.05 6.23 -11.47
CA GLN A 377 -0.22 7.39 -11.16
C GLN A 377 -0.34 7.80 -9.69
N ALA A 378 -1.57 7.97 -9.20
CA ALA A 378 -1.82 8.34 -7.82
C ALA A 378 -1.42 7.23 -6.84
N PHE A 379 -1.68 5.98 -7.20
CA PHE A 379 -1.36 4.80 -6.39
C PHE A 379 0.16 4.62 -6.24
N ALA A 380 0.89 4.63 -7.36
CA ALA A 380 2.34 4.45 -7.38
C ALA A 380 3.06 5.59 -6.64
N GLN A 381 2.58 6.83 -6.76
CA GLN A 381 3.10 7.95 -5.98
C GLN A 381 2.87 7.74 -4.48
N ALA A 382 1.66 7.37 -4.05
CA ALA A 382 1.37 7.13 -2.64
C ALA A 382 2.22 5.98 -2.05
N LEU A 383 2.49 4.93 -2.84
CA LEU A 383 3.43 3.87 -2.44
C LEU A 383 4.87 4.40 -2.33
N ALA A 384 5.30 5.27 -3.24
CA ALA A 384 6.63 5.89 -3.20
C ALA A 384 6.80 6.80 -1.98
N ASP A 385 5.70 7.41 -1.54
CA ASP A 385 5.60 8.18 -0.28
C ASP A 385 5.52 7.28 0.96
N ARG A 386 5.71 5.95 0.81
CA ARG A 386 5.73 4.94 1.87
C ARG A 386 4.40 4.74 2.58
N MET A 387 3.28 5.15 1.98
CA MET A 387 1.97 4.87 2.55
C MET A 387 1.70 3.35 2.53
N PRO A 388 1.05 2.79 3.57
CA PRO A 388 0.50 1.43 3.52
C PRO A 388 -0.40 1.25 2.30
N ILE A 389 -0.44 0.02 1.75
CA ILE A 389 -1.13 -0.27 0.48
C ILE A 389 -2.60 0.16 0.51
N ASP A 390 -3.32 -0.13 1.58
CA ASP A 390 -4.73 0.24 1.75
C ASP A 390 -4.94 1.76 1.79
N GLN A 391 -4.04 2.51 2.41
CA GLN A 391 -4.03 3.97 2.36
C GLN A 391 -3.72 4.48 0.94
N ALA A 392 -2.74 3.90 0.24
CA ALA A 392 -2.41 4.27 -1.13
C ALA A 392 -3.60 4.03 -2.09
N VAL A 393 -4.34 2.93 -1.91
CA VAL A 393 -5.58 2.67 -2.67
C VAL A 393 -6.63 3.73 -2.36
N ALA A 394 -6.84 4.11 -1.09
CA ALA A 394 -7.80 5.15 -0.73
C ALA A 394 -7.47 6.50 -1.41
N VAL A 395 -6.20 6.91 -1.41
CA VAL A 395 -5.72 8.12 -2.12
C VAL A 395 -6.00 8.01 -3.62
N ALA A 396 -5.69 6.89 -4.26
CA ALA A 396 -5.93 6.70 -5.68
C ALA A 396 -7.43 6.71 -6.03
N ARG A 397 -8.30 6.15 -5.18
CA ARG A 397 -9.76 6.22 -5.35
C ARG A 397 -10.28 7.65 -5.21
N GLN A 398 -9.78 8.43 -4.26
CA GLN A 398 -10.11 9.86 -4.12
C GLN A 398 -9.71 10.66 -5.37
N HIS A 399 -8.54 10.36 -5.93
CA HIS A 399 -8.06 10.98 -7.16
C HIS A 399 -8.99 10.69 -8.35
N LEU A 400 -9.33 9.41 -8.56
CA LEU A 400 -10.30 9.00 -9.59
C LEU A 400 -11.65 9.68 -9.42
N LEU A 401 -12.19 9.69 -8.21
CA LEU A 401 -13.48 10.31 -7.90
C LEU A 401 -13.48 11.80 -8.24
N THR A 402 -12.37 12.50 -7.98
CA THR A 402 -12.24 13.93 -8.26
C THR A 402 -12.17 14.22 -9.76
N LEU A 403 -11.45 13.40 -10.52
CA LEU A 403 -11.28 13.57 -11.96
C LEU A 403 -12.50 13.13 -12.77
N PHE A 404 -13.07 11.97 -12.43
CA PHE A 404 -14.12 11.32 -13.23
C PHE A 404 -15.53 11.48 -12.62
N LYS A 405 -15.63 12.19 -11.49
CA LYS A 405 -16.85 12.46 -10.72
C LYS A 405 -17.39 11.24 -9.98
N PHE A 406 -18.05 11.52 -8.86
CA PHE A 406 -18.65 10.51 -7.97
C PHE A 406 -19.63 9.55 -8.67
N ASN A 407 -20.28 10.00 -9.74
CA ASN A 407 -21.30 9.23 -10.44
C ASN A 407 -20.75 8.17 -11.41
N GLN A 408 -19.43 8.11 -11.58
CA GLN A 408 -18.77 7.09 -12.40
C GLN A 408 -18.23 5.96 -11.52
N GLN A 409 -18.24 4.75 -12.06
CA GLN A 409 -17.86 3.54 -11.32
C GLN A 409 -16.33 3.41 -11.14
N ALA A 410 -15.52 4.17 -11.88
CA ALA A 410 -14.06 4.07 -11.96
C ALA A 410 -13.38 3.90 -10.59
N TRP A 411 -13.73 4.75 -9.61
CA TRP A 411 -13.13 4.71 -8.27
C TRP A 411 -13.54 3.48 -7.43
N THR A 412 -14.55 2.73 -7.87
CA THR A 412 -15.07 1.51 -7.24
C THR A 412 -14.55 0.22 -7.92
N LEU A 413 -13.77 0.35 -8.99
CA LEU A 413 -13.23 -0.79 -9.75
C LEU A 413 -12.04 -1.47 -9.07
N PRO A 414 -11.05 -0.73 -8.52
CA PRO A 414 -9.92 -1.36 -7.85
C PRO A 414 -10.39 -1.99 -6.54
N VAL A 415 -10.21 -3.30 -6.40
CA VAL A 415 -10.53 -4.07 -5.20
C VAL A 415 -9.23 -4.60 -4.60
N LEU A 416 -8.99 -4.26 -3.34
CA LEU A 416 -7.79 -4.65 -2.60
C LEU A 416 -8.11 -5.83 -1.69
N TYR A 417 -7.37 -6.92 -1.88
CA TYR A 417 -7.31 -8.05 -0.97
C TYR A 417 -5.99 -8.01 -0.21
N MET A 418 -6.03 -8.20 1.10
CA MET A 418 -4.86 -8.26 1.97
C MET A 418 -4.91 -9.48 2.87
N HIS A 419 -3.75 -10.11 3.04
CA HIS A 419 -3.60 -11.21 3.97
C HIS A 419 -3.84 -10.73 5.41
N PRO A 420 -4.53 -11.50 6.27
CA PRO A 420 -4.83 -11.10 7.65
C PRO A 420 -3.56 -10.76 8.46
N GLU A 421 -2.46 -11.47 8.23
CA GLU A 421 -1.19 -11.21 8.92
C GLU A 421 -0.34 -10.06 8.31
N PHE A 422 -0.76 -9.46 7.19
CA PHE A 422 0.01 -8.43 6.52
C PHE A 422 -0.49 -7.02 6.83
N ASP A 423 0.39 -6.16 7.34
CA ASP A 423 0.08 -4.78 7.73
C ASP A 423 0.06 -3.77 6.57
N GLY A 424 0.28 -4.22 5.34
CA GLY A 424 0.27 -3.37 4.16
C GLY A 424 1.53 -2.55 3.96
N GLU A 425 2.57 -2.76 4.76
CA GLU A 425 3.85 -2.05 4.60
C GLU A 425 4.72 -2.71 3.53
N LEU A 426 4.81 -2.07 2.36
CA LEU A 426 5.76 -2.48 1.32
C LEU A 426 7.20 -2.15 1.71
N LEU A 427 7.38 -0.95 2.25
CA LEU A 427 8.65 -0.37 2.58
C LEU A 427 8.74 -0.15 4.07
N LYS A 428 9.97 -0.15 4.61
CA LYS A 428 10.19 0.27 5.98
C LYS A 428 9.66 1.70 6.18
N PRO A 429 8.80 1.96 7.18
CA PRO A 429 8.45 3.30 7.59
C PRO A 429 9.72 4.09 7.93
N LEU A 430 9.70 5.38 7.60
CA LEU A 430 10.70 6.30 8.12
C LEU A 430 10.26 6.58 9.55
N ASP A 431 11.04 6.16 10.54
CA ASP A 431 10.68 6.30 11.96
C ASP A 431 10.28 7.76 12.26
N GLU A 432 8.98 8.06 12.32
CA GLU A 432 8.46 9.35 12.76
C GLU A 432 8.60 9.43 14.28
N GLY A 433 9.66 10.08 14.76
CA GLY A 433 9.71 10.54 16.14
C GLY A 433 10.15 9.51 17.18
N ALA A 434 10.99 8.53 16.82
CA ALA A 434 11.92 8.03 17.82
C ALA A 434 12.95 9.15 18.11
N THR A 435 12.70 9.93 19.17
CA THR A 435 13.77 10.58 19.97
C THR A 435 14.69 9.54 20.65
N GLN A 436 14.81 8.36 20.06
CA GLN A 436 15.85 7.39 20.30
C GLN A 436 16.80 7.49 19.12
N PHE A 437 17.95 8.10 19.37
CA PHE A 437 19.07 8.11 18.44
C PHE A 437 19.26 6.71 17.81
N PRO A 438 19.31 6.59 16.48
CA PRO A 438 19.51 5.29 15.84
C PRO A 438 20.83 4.67 16.31
N PRO A 439 20.86 3.38 16.67
CA PRO A 439 22.11 2.66 16.75
C PRO A 439 22.62 2.45 15.32
N ASN A 440 23.77 3.04 14.99
CA ASN A 440 24.54 2.89 13.75
C ASN A 440 23.94 3.46 12.44
N PRO A 441 24.43 4.62 11.96
CA PRO A 441 24.15 5.17 10.63
C PRO A 441 25.09 4.57 9.54
N SER A 442 25.12 3.25 9.37
CA SER A 442 25.98 2.59 8.38
C SER A 442 25.25 2.01 7.15
N GLN A 443 23.98 2.39 6.89
CA GLN A 443 23.18 1.75 5.84
C GLN A 443 22.75 2.64 4.66
N PHE A 444 23.14 3.90 4.62
CA PHE A 444 22.96 4.72 3.41
C PHE A 444 24.32 5.08 2.85
N GLY A 445 24.55 4.72 1.57
CA GLY A 445 25.79 4.86 0.83
C GLY A 445 26.27 6.30 0.59
N GLN A 446 26.30 7.14 1.62
CA GLN A 446 27.08 8.36 1.61
C GLN A 446 28.53 8.03 1.98
N ARG A 447 29.45 8.57 1.16
CA ARG A 447 30.91 8.43 1.30
C ARG A 447 31.31 8.62 2.76
N SER A 448 31.88 7.56 3.35
CA SER A 448 32.38 7.55 4.71
C SER A 448 33.57 8.51 4.82
N ALA A 449 33.33 9.72 5.30
CA ALA A 449 34.37 10.56 5.84
C ALA A 449 34.70 10.05 7.24
N ILE A 450 35.79 9.30 7.39
CA ILE A 450 36.11 8.59 8.64
C ILE A 450 36.83 9.54 9.59
N ALA A 451 36.06 10.23 10.44
CA ALA A 451 36.62 10.99 11.55
C ALA A 451 36.86 10.11 12.78
N SER A 452 37.86 10.45 13.59
CA SER A 452 38.19 9.74 14.82
C SER A 452 38.75 10.68 15.89
N LEU A 453 38.61 10.29 17.15
CA LEU A 453 39.38 10.86 18.27
C LEU A 453 40.48 9.87 18.65
N ARG A 454 41.71 10.37 18.79
CA ARG A 454 42.86 9.61 19.28
C ARG A 454 43.30 10.15 20.63
N SER A 455 43.45 9.30 21.63
CA SER A 455 44.10 9.68 22.89
C SER A 455 45.59 9.87 22.67
N LEU A 456 46.11 11.04 23.04
CA LEU A 456 47.55 11.30 23.01
C LEU A 456 48.31 10.63 24.17
N VAL A 457 47.59 10.15 25.19
CA VAL A 457 48.17 9.48 26.36
C VAL A 457 48.17 7.96 26.18
N THR A 458 47.06 7.39 25.73
CA THR A 458 46.87 5.93 25.67
C THR A 458 46.92 5.36 24.26
N THR A 459 47.07 6.20 23.23
CA THR A 459 47.00 5.84 21.80
C THR A 459 45.70 5.17 21.34
N LYS A 460 44.70 5.04 22.24
CA LYS A 460 43.37 4.51 21.92
C LYS A 460 42.65 5.43 20.93
N VAL A 461 41.99 4.83 19.94
CA VAL A 461 41.26 5.55 18.89
C VAL A 461 39.78 5.21 18.98
N TRP A 462 38.93 6.23 18.92
CA TRP A 462 37.47 6.13 18.85
C TRP A 462 37.00 6.71 17.53
N THR A 463 36.31 5.90 16.73
CA THR A 463 35.78 6.31 15.42
C THR A 463 34.44 7.01 15.56
N VAL A 464 34.22 8.11 14.84
CA VAL A 464 32.91 8.73 14.69
C VAL A 464 32.07 7.85 13.77
N ARG A 465 31.02 7.22 14.30
CA ARG A 465 30.20 6.26 13.54
C ARG A 465 28.98 6.95 12.97
N GLY A 466 28.82 6.86 11.65
CA GLY A 466 27.71 7.47 10.92
C GLY A 466 27.57 8.99 11.15
N GLY A 467 28.69 9.67 11.33
CA GLY A 467 28.73 11.12 11.49
C GLY A 467 28.28 11.63 12.86
N LEU A 468 28.16 10.80 13.89
CA LEU A 468 27.89 11.23 15.27
C LEU A 468 28.77 10.46 16.27
N MET A 469 29.22 11.14 17.30
CA MET A 469 29.92 10.59 18.46
C MET A 469 29.47 11.32 19.72
N ARG A 470 28.82 10.60 20.63
CA ARG A 470 28.43 11.08 21.96
C ARG A 470 29.57 10.90 22.95
N VAL A 471 29.84 11.92 23.75
CA VAL A 471 30.90 11.93 24.75
C VAL A 471 30.30 12.13 26.14
N GLY A 472 30.69 11.30 27.12
CA GLY A 472 30.22 11.47 28.49
C GLY A 472 30.70 10.40 29.47
N MET A 473 30.15 10.43 30.69
CA MET A 473 30.43 9.41 31.72
C MET A 473 29.50 8.19 31.65
N SER A 474 28.29 8.31 31.09
CA SER A 474 27.34 7.19 31.01
C SER A 474 27.81 6.17 29.97
N GLU A 475 27.47 4.89 30.17
CA GLU A 475 27.74 3.83 29.20
C GLU A 475 26.95 3.99 27.90
N ASP A 476 25.92 4.84 27.88
CA ASP A 476 25.12 5.18 26.69
C ASP A 476 25.84 6.10 25.68
N ASN A 477 27.08 6.49 25.95
CA ASN A 477 27.90 7.36 25.07
C ASN A 477 28.88 6.53 24.24
N ASP A 478 29.19 7.00 23.03
CA ASP A 478 30.17 6.34 22.14
C ASP A 478 31.62 6.47 22.66
N LEU A 479 31.92 7.61 23.29
CA LEU A 479 33.16 7.87 24.03
C LEU A 479 32.84 8.00 25.52
N VAL A 480 33.09 6.92 26.25
CA VAL A 480 32.96 6.88 27.71
C VAL A 480 34.31 7.22 28.35
N LEU A 481 34.32 8.29 29.15
CA LEU A 481 35.50 8.76 29.90
C LEU A 481 35.21 8.66 31.41
N PRO A 482 35.25 7.46 32.01
CA PRO A 482 34.96 7.28 33.42
C PRO A 482 36.13 7.77 34.28
N GLY A 483 35.83 8.46 35.38
CA GLY A 483 36.82 8.86 36.38
C GLY A 483 37.55 10.17 36.11
N GLU A 484 37.28 10.86 35.00
CA GLU A 484 37.83 12.19 34.76
C GLU A 484 36.96 13.30 35.42
N PRO A 485 37.56 14.22 36.21
CA PRO A 485 36.80 15.24 36.91
C PRO A 485 36.13 16.23 35.95
N GLY A 486 34.88 16.59 36.23
CA GLY A 486 34.14 17.58 35.46
C GLY A 486 33.48 17.08 34.18
N ILE A 487 33.56 15.78 33.86
CA ILE A 487 32.78 15.21 32.75
C ILE A 487 31.32 15.01 33.20
N SER A 488 30.35 15.26 32.32
CA SER A 488 28.92 15.10 32.61
C SER A 488 28.44 13.73 32.10
N ARG A 489 27.31 13.21 32.62
CA ARG A 489 26.74 11.94 32.14
C ARG A 489 26.57 11.91 30.63
N LYS A 490 26.08 13.02 30.06
CA LYS A 490 26.18 13.38 28.64
C LYS A 490 26.90 14.73 28.59
N HIS A 491 28.07 14.80 27.97
CA HIS A 491 28.95 15.96 28.04
C HIS A 491 28.93 16.76 26.74
N ALA A 492 29.19 16.12 25.62
CA ALA A 492 29.22 16.77 24.32
C ALA A 492 28.90 15.78 23.20
N GLU A 493 28.63 16.32 22.02
CA GLU A 493 28.44 15.55 20.79
C GLU A 493 29.36 16.10 19.69
N ILE A 494 30.02 15.20 18.97
CA ILE A 494 30.74 15.51 17.74
C ILE A 494 29.92 14.97 16.59
N PHE A 495 29.50 15.86 15.68
CA PHE A 495 28.61 15.47 14.60
C PHE A 495 28.96 16.11 13.26
N TYR A 496 28.53 15.44 12.21
CA TYR A 496 28.72 15.82 10.81
C TYR A 496 27.58 16.72 10.33
N ARG A 497 27.91 17.76 9.56
CA ARG A 497 26.92 18.59 8.84
C ARG A 497 27.37 18.78 7.39
N ASN A 498 26.51 18.40 6.43
CA ASN A 498 26.75 18.68 5.01
C ASN A 498 26.78 20.20 4.80
N ALA A 499 27.93 20.76 4.43
CA ALA A 499 27.97 22.06 3.78
C ALA A 499 27.40 21.91 2.36
N SER A 500 26.73 22.96 1.87
CA SER A 500 26.16 23.05 0.52
C SER A 500 27.13 22.52 -0.56
N GLN A 501 26.58 22.02 -1.67
CA GLN A 501 27.15 21.18 -2.76
C GLN A 501 28.54 21.54 -3.34
N ASP A 502 29.26 22.52 -2.82
CA ASP A 502 30.39 23.19 -3.48
C ASP A 502 31.78 22.94 -2.87
N THR A 503 31.91 22.29 -1.70
CA THR A 503 33.25 22.18 -1.05
C THR A 503 33.79 20.77 -0.82
N GLY A 504 33.01 19.71 -1.00
CA GLY A 504 33.49 18.31 -1.03
C GLY A 504 34.25 17.81 0.21
N GLN A 505 34.50 18.65 1.22
CA GLN A 505 35.24 18.31 2.42
C GLN A 505 34.28 18.10 3.60
N PRO A 506 34.43 16.99 4.34
CA PRO A 506 33.55 16.69 5.44
C PRO A 506 33.75 17.66 6.60
N THR A 507 32.68 18.32 7.03
CA THR A 507 32.72 19.32 8.10
C THR A 507 32.13 18.76 9.38
N TYR A 508 32.92 18.79 10.46
CA TYR A 508 32.55 18.27 11.77
C TYR A 508 32.43 19.39 12.80
N PHE A 509 31.45 19.27 13.68
CA PHE A 509 31.18 20.24 14.75
C PHE A 509 31.19 19.54 16.10
N LEU A 510 31.69 20.21 17.12
CA LEU A 510 31.53 19.85 18.52
C LEU A 510 30.45 20.73 19.12
N ARG A 511 29.42 20.12 19.69
CA ARG A 511 28.43 20.80 20.53
C ARG A 511 28.63 20.39 21.97
N ASP A 512 29.06 21.32 22.80
CA ASP A 512 29.11 21.14 24.25
C ASP A 512 27.75 21.48 24.86
N PHE A 513 27.27 20.64 25.77
CA PHE A 513 26.10 20.92 26.62
C PHE A 513 26.37 20.48 28.07
N SER A 514 27.65 20.42 28.44
CA SER A 514 28.10 19.89 29.71
C SER A 514 27.98 20.91 30.84
N ARG A 515 28.04 20.45 32.09
CA ARG A 515 28.08 21.36 33.26
C ARG A 515 29.38 22.18 33.33
N TYR A 516 30.50 21.65 32.84
CA TYR A 516 31.83 22.22 33.08
C TYR A 516 32.57 22.69 31.82
N GLY A 517 32.03 22.46 30.63
CA GLY A 517 32.62 22.82 29.33
C GLY A 517 33.66 21.85 28.81
N THR A 518 33.97 21.99 27.53
CA THR A 518 35.02 21.29 26.79
C THR A 518 36.14 22.27 26.42
N TRP A 519 37.40 21.92 26.63
CA TRP A 519 38.53 22.72 26.17
C TRP A 519 38.94 22.29 24.76
N VAL A 520 39.11 23.27 23.88
CA VAL A 520 39.50 23.09 22.48
C VAL A 520 40.78 23.90 22.23
N PHE A 521 41.80 23.28 21.67
CA PHE A 521 43.06 23.95 21.36
C PHE A 521 43.00 24.60 19.98
N THR A 522 42.80 25.93 19.96
CA THR A 522 42.68 26.73 18.73
C THR A 522 43.67 27.89 18.78
N GLY A 523 44.30 28.22 17.65
CA GLY A 523 45.17 29.41 17.53
C GLY A 523 46.38 29.46 18.49
N GLY A 524 46.87 28.30 18.95
CA GLY A 524 48.03 28.20 19.85
C GLY A 524 47.72 28.27 21.35
N GLY A 525 46.44 28.26 21.74
CA GLY A 525 46.02 28.25 23.15
C GLY A 525 44.78 27.40 23.41
N TRP A 526 44.54 27.07 24.68
CA TRP A 526 43.33 26.37 25.10
C TRP A 526 42.16 27.35 25.30
N GLN A 527 41.09 27.15 24.55
CA GLN A 527 39.84 27.89 24.69
C GLN A 527 38.75 26.99 25.27
N LYS A 528 37.95 27.54 26.18
CA LYS A 528 36.85 26.79 26.81
C LYS A 528 35.56 27.02 26.03
N VAL A 529 34.97 25.94 25.56
CA VAL A 529 33.67 25.87 24.87
C VAL A 529 32.64 25.36 25.86
N HIS A 530 31.56 26.11 26.06
CA HIS A 530 30.51 25.76 27.03
C HIS A 530 29.14 26.14 26.50
N HIS A 531 28.22 25.17 26.38
CA HIS A 531 26.91 25.36 25.74
C HIS A 531 26.97 26.02 24.34
N GLN A 532 28.02 25.70 23.59
CA GLN A 532 28.31 26.28 22.28
C GLN A 532 28.67 25.20 21.28
N GLU A 533 28.45 25.54 20.00
CA GLU A 533 28.85 24.72 18.87
C GLU A 533 30.09 25.34 18.22
N VAL A 534 31.14 24.54 18.06
CA VAL A 534 32.39 24.96 17.42
C VAL A 534 32.76 24.02 16.28
N LEU A 535 33.34 24.59 15.23
CA LEU A 535 33.85 23.82 14.10
C LEU A 535 35.13 23.07 14.50
N LEU A 536 35.19 21.77 14.20
CA LEU A 536 36.37 20.94 14.39
C LEU A 536 37.15 20.81 13.08
N GLN A 537 38.43 21.17 13.13
CA GLN A 537 39.39 20.91 12.06
C GLN A 537 40.20 19.65 12.38
N SER A 538 40.65 18.93 11.36
CA SER A 538 41.55 17.80 11.55
C SER A 538 42.85 18.25 12.26
N GLY A 539 43.26 17.52 13.29
CA GLY A 539 44.40 17.84 14.16
C GLY A 539 44.07 18.66 15.42
N VAL A 540 42.80 19.07 15.64
CA VAL A 540 42.44 19.84 16.83
C VAL A 540 42.49 18.99 18.09
N GLN A 541 43.03 19.54 19.18
CA GLN A 541 43.09 18.87 20.48
C GLN A 541 41.93 19.29 21.37
N LEU A 542 41.36 18.32 22.08
CA LEU A 542 40.18 18.44 22.94
C LEU A 542 40.48 17.88 24.33
N LYS A 543 39.91 18.51 25.36
CA LYS A 543 39.80 17.95 26.72
C LYS A 543 38.39 18.16 27.24
N PHE A 544 37.72 17.09 27.60
CA PHE A 544 36.34 17.14 28.10
C PHE A 544 36.35 17.37 29.60
N GLY A 545 35.64 18.39 30.11
CA GLY A 545 35.55 18.71 31.54
C GLY A 545 36.71 19.57 32.07
N GLY A 546 37.60 18.96 32.86
CA GLY A 546 38.72 19.64 33.50
C GLY A 546 39.87 19.95 32.54
N SER A 547 40.62 21.03 32.81
CA SER A 547 41.82 21.38 32.03
C SER A 547 42.99 20.40 32.20
N GLN A 548 42.93 19.57 33.25
CA GLN A 548 43.90 18.52 33.57
C GLN A 548 43.52 17.14 33.01
N ASN A 549 42.40 17.04 32.30
CA ASN A 549 41.90 15.77 31.75
C ASN A 549 42.69 15.34 30.51
N SER A 550 42.48 14.10 30.08
CA SER A 550 43.20 13.50 28.96
C SER A 550 43.02 14.33 27.68
N THR A 551 44.14 14.53 26.97
CA THR A 551 44.12 15.23 25.68
C THR A 551 43.78 14.25 24.57
N LEU A 552 42.74 14.56 23.82
CA LEU A 552 42.27 13.80 22.66
C LEU A 552 42.47 14.63 21.40
N GLU A 553 42.94 14.03 20.32
CA GLU A 553 43.15 14.68 19.05
C GLU A 553 42.09 14.21 18.04
N PHE A 554 41.38 15.15 17.43
CA PHE A 554 40.37 14.87 16.41
C PHE A 554 41.01 14.82 15.03
N LEU A 555 40.78 13.75 14.28
CA LEU A 555 41.38 13.50 12.96
C LEU A 555 40.29 13.17 11.94
N ILE A 556 40.39 13.73 10.74
CA ILE A 556 39.55 13.39 9.58
C ILE A 556 40.41 12.60 8.59
N THR A 557 40.02 11.37 8.29
CA THR A 557 40.70 10.50 7.31
C THR A 557 39.95 10.58 5.97
N ALA A 558 40.65 10.93 4.89
CA ALA A 558 40.08 10.88 3.55
C ALA A 558 39.79 9.42 3.15
N PRO A 559 38.72 9.14 2.39
CA PRO A 559 38.43 7.79 1.91
C PRO A 559 39.56 7.30 1.00
N VAL A 560 40.13 6.14 1.32
CA VAL A 560 41.08 5.43 0.45
C VAL A 560 40.33 5.02 -0.81
N MET A 561 40.77 5.49 -1.97
CA MET A 561 40.28 5.00 -3.27
C MET A 561 40.68 3.52 -3.40
N PRO A 562 39.76 2.60 -3.73
CA PRO A 562 40.16 1.24 -4.05
C PRO A 562 41.01 1.27 -5.32
N ASP A 563 42.23 0.74 -5.25
CA ASP A 563 43.07 0.51 -6.41
C ASP A 563 42.33 -0.37 -7.42
N SER A 564 42.33 0.06 -8.68
CA SER A 564 41.86 -0.69 -9.84
C SER A 564 42.67 -1.98 -9.99
N ALA A 565 42.01 -3.13 -9.85
CA ALA A 565 42.50 -4.42 -10.31
C ALA A 565 41.32 -5.23 -10.88
#